data_AF-A0A7V3CWC9-F1
#
_entry.id   AF-A0A7V3CWC9-F1
#
_cell.length_a   1.000
_cell.length_b   1.000
_cell.length_c   1.000
_cell.angle_alpha   90.00
_cell.angle_beta   90.00
_cell.angle_gamma   90.00
#
_symmetry.space_group_name_H-M   'P 1'
#
loop_
_entity.id
_entity.type
_entity.pdbx_description
1 polymer ?
#
loop_
_entity_poly.entity_id
_entity_poly.type
_entity_poly.pdbx_seq_one_letter_code
_entity_poly.pdbx_strand_id
1 'polypeptide(L)'
;MSFQEKLKKIFKKKEKKEPQTPAEKFKEFMKQLFYAAIAAFFIITFIIQNTRIPTGSMEDTILVGDFVLVNKFIYGSSSPRYIPFTEVSLPYFTLPAIKDPKPTDIVVFEYPGDRDQLEPTEKGVNYVKRCIGTPGDTVEIRDKVVFVNGKEFWRPPYIKYYRGMIGSHLRPLPKGYAEPRIFPRGMPWNEDNYGPLVVPKKGMTIPINIYNIEQWRTTIDR
;
A
#
# COMPACT_ATOMS: atom_id res chain seq x y z
N MET A 1 21.94 -56.38 -15.19
CA MET A 1 20.80 -56.05 -14.31
C MET A 1 19.75 -55.31 -15.13
N SER A 2 18.56 -55.87 -15.24
CA SER A 2 17.45 -55.33 -16.03
C SER A 2 16.87 -54.07 -15.37
N PHE A 3 16.40 -53.11 -16.17
CA PHE A 3 15.73 -51.88 -15.71
C PHE A 3 14.56 -52.19 -14.74
N GLN A 4 13.89 -53.33 -14.94
CA GLN A 4 12.83 -53.81 -14.05
C GLN A 4 13.34 -54.24 -12.67
N GLU A 5 14.57 -54.75 -12.56
CA GLU A 5 15.19 -55.09 -11.27
C GLU A 5 15.61 -53.84 -10.50
N LYS A 6 16.11 -52.81 -11.21
CA LYS A 6 16.39 -51.50 -10.61
C LYS A 6 15.11 -50.83 -10.11
N LEU A 7 14.03 -50.85 -10.91
CA LEU A 7 12.70 -50.38 -10.51
C LEU A 7 12.17 -51.15 -9.29
N LYS A 8 12.23 -52.49 -9.30
CA LYS A 8 11.85 -53.29 -8.12
C LYS A 8 12.68 -52.93 -6.88
N LYS A 9 13.99 -52.72 -6.99
CA LYS A 9 14.84 -52.30 -5.85
C LYS A 9 14.46 -50.91 -5.33
N ILE A 10 14.12 -49.97 -6.22
CA ILE A 10 13.69 -48.61 -5.85
C ILE A 10 12.33 -48.65 -5.14
N PHE A 11 11.38 -49.46 -5.62
CA PHE A 11 10.06 -49.60 -5.01
C PHE A 11 10.02 -50.49 -3.75
N LYS A 12 10.95 -51.43 -3.59
CA LYS A 12 11.03 -52.32 -2.40
C LYS A 12 11.76 -51.66 -1.23
N LYS A 13 12.47 -50.56 -1.45
CA LYS A 13 13.10 -49.72 -0.41
C LYS A 13 12.12 -48.69 0.16
N LYS A 14 10.88 -49.10 0.44
CA LYS A 14 10.04 -48.36 1.40
C LYS A 14 10.58 -48.73 2.77
N GLU A 15 11.35 -47.83 3.36
CA GLU A 15 11.81 -47.93 4.74
C GLU A 15 10.64 -48.32 5.63
N LYS A 16 10.75 -49.47 6.31
CA LYS A 16 9.84 -49.81 7.40
C LYS A 16 10.04 -48.75 8.46
N LYS A 17 9.15 -47.76 8.53
CA LYS A 17 9.12 -46.83 9.66
C LYS A 17 9.02 -47.66 10.93
N GLU A 18 9.99 -47.51 11.83
CA GLU A 18 9.94 -48.14 13.15
C GLU A 18 8.59 -47.83 13.81
N PRO A 19 8.04 -48.74 14.63
CA PRO A 19 6.76 -48.52 15.28
C PRO A 19 6.87 -47.31 16.22
N GLN A 20 6.49 -46.15 15.69
CA GLN A 20 6.53 -44.90 16.42
C GLN A 20 5.55 -44.99 17.60
N THR A 21 6.06 -44.72 18.79
CA THR A 21 5.25 -44.56 19.99
C THR A 21 4.22 -43.44 19.80
N PRO A 22 3.09 -43.45 20.52
CA PRO A 22 2.12 -42.36 20.45
C PRO A 22 2.74 -40.97 20.68
N ALA A 23 3.76 -40.88 21.53
CA ALA A 23 4.52 -39.65 21.80
C ALA A 23 5.35 -39.19 20.59
N GLU A 24 6.01 -40.12 19.87
CA GLU A 24 6.77 -39.80 18.66
C GLU A 24 5.85 -39.34 17.51
N LYS A 25 4.70 -39.99 17.34
CA LYS A 25 3.68 -39.57 16.38
C LYS A 25 3.17 -38.16 16.70
N PHE A 26 2.92 -37.87 17.98
CA PHE A 26 2.52 -36.54 18.42
C PHE A 26 3.60 -35.49 18.17
N LYS A 27 4.87 -35.81 18.43
CA LYS A 27 6.02 -34.92 18.14
C LYS A 27 6.17 -34.65 16.64
N GLU A 28 6.04 -35.66 15.80
CA GLU A 28 6.06 -35.48 14.33
C GLU A 28 4.91 -34.61 13.85
N PHE A 29 3.70 -34.81 14.38
CA PHE A 29 2.54 -33.97 14.08
C PHE A 29 2.76 -32.51 14.48
N MET A 30 3.24 -32.25 15.71
CA MET A 30 3.55 -30.90 16.17
C MET A 30 4.65 -30.23 15.34
N LYS A 31 5.66 -31.00 14.91
CA LYS A 31 6.72 -30.51 14.02
C LYS A 31 6.17 -30.10 12.66
N GLN A 32 5.27 -30.89 12.07
CA GLN A 32 4.61 -30.56 10.80
C GLN A 32 3.72 -29.31 10.94
N LEU A 33 2.94 -29.24 12.02
CA LEU A 33 2.11 -28.09 12.33
C LEU A 33 2.94 -26.81 12.49
N PHE A 34 4.10 -26.91 13.14
CA PHE A 34 5.04 -25.79 13.28
C PHE A 34 5.56 -25.29 11.93
N TYR A 35 6.02 -26.16 11.03
CA TYR A 35 6.44 -25.74 9.69
C TYR A 35 5.30 -25.17 8.86
N ALA A 36 4.10 -25.73 8.97
CA ALA A 36 2.91 -25.20 8.31
C ALA A 36 2.56 -23.80 8.85
N ALA A 37 2.64 -23.59 10.16
CA ALA A 37 2.41 -22.29 10.79
C ALA A 37 3.45 -21.24 10.35
N ILE A 38 4.73 -21.63 10.27
CA ILE A 38 5.79 -20.76 9.72
C ILE A 38 5.49 -20.40 8.27
N ALA A 39 5.21 -21.38 7.42
CA ALA A 39 4.91 -21.14 6.01
C ALA A 39 3.69 -20.22 5.86
N ALA A 40 2.61 -20.48 6.62
CA ALA A 40 1.42 -19.64 6.64
C ALA A 40 1.76 -18.21 7.07
N PHE A 41 2.56 -18.02 8.13
CA PHE A 41 3.05 -16.72 8.58
C PHE A 41 3.76 -15.96 7.46
N PHE A 42 4.71 -16.59 6.75
CA PHE A 42 5.38 -15.94 5.62
C PHE A 42 4.42 -15.59 4.48
N ILE A 43 3.47 -16.47 4.15
CA ILE A 43 2.50 -16.23 3.08
C ILE A 43 1.59 -15.03 3.42
N ILE A 44 1.02 -14.99 4.62
CA ILE A 44 0.10 -13.92 5.03
C ILE A 44 0.82 -12.60 5.28
N THR A 45 2.09 -12.65 5.73
CA THR A 45 2.88 -11.45 5.97
C THR A 45 3.33 -10.85 4.64
N PHE A 46 3.86 -11.68 3.73
CA PHE A 46 4.60 -11.18 2.57
C PHE A 46 3.88 -11.27 1.22
N ILE A 47 2.96 -12.22 1.03
CA ILE A 47 2.42 -12.52 -0.31
C ILE A 47 1.01 -11.93 -0.45
N ILE A 48 0.10 -12.33 0.44
CA ILE A 48 -1.33 -11.98 0.33
C ILE A 48 -1.81 -11.42 1.66
N GLN A 49 -2.40 -10.23 1.63
CA GLN A 49 -3.14 -9.69 2.76
C GLN A 49 -4.63 -9.66 2.43
N ASN A 50 -5.44 -10.31 3.26
CA ASN A 50 -6.88 -10.06 3.28
C ASN A 50 -7.13 -8.79 4.09
N THR A 51 -7.71 -7.76 3.48
CA THR A 51 -8.08 -6.52 4.17
C THR A 51 -9.54 -6.18 3.94
N ARG A 52 -10.18 -5.67 5.00
CA ARG A 52 -11.55 -5.19 4.94
C ARG A 52 -11.52 -3.70 4.67
N ILE A 53 -12.29 -3.21 3.72
CA ILE A 53 -12.35 -1.78 3.40
C ILE A 53 -13.12 -1.03 4.50
N PRO A 54 -12.46 -0.11 5.25
CA PRO A 54 -13.08 0.53 6.40
C PRO A 54 -13.89 1.78 6.03
N THR A 55 -13.65 2.39 4.86
CA THR A 55 -14.22 3.70 4.50
C THR A 55 -14.85 3.69 3.11
N GLY A 56 -15.90 4.50 2.93
CA GLY A 56 -16.62 4.66 1.66
C GLY A 56 -15.94 5.57 0.63
N SER A 57 -14.70 5.99 0.86
CA SER A 57 -14.01 6.88 -0.08
C SER A 57 -13.83 6.26 -1.47
N MET A 58 -13.87 4.94 -1.58
CA MET A 58 -13.79 4.19 -2.83
C MET A 58 -15.11 3.45 -3.13
N GLU A 59 -16.23 3.79 -2.50
CA GLU A 59 -17.45 2.95 -2.44
C GLU A 59 -18.05 2.58 -3.81
N ASP A 60 -17.96 3.45 -4.82
CA ASP A 60 -18.47 3.11 -6.16
C ASP A 60 -17.53 2.18 -6.96
N THR A 61 -16.32 1.93 -6.45
CA THR A 61 -15.37 0.95 -6.99
C THR A 61 -15.23 -0.27 -6.08
N ILE A 62 -15.21 -0.08 -4.77
CA ILE A 62 -15.04 -1.12 -3.74
C ILE A 62 -15.93 -0.77 -2.56
N LEU A 63 -16.90 -1.62 -2.24
CA LEU A 63 -17.92 -1.32 -1.23
C LEU A 63 -17.32 -1.36 0.19
N VAL A 64 -17.93 -0.59 1.08
CA VAL A 64 -17.57 -0.62 2.50
C VAL A 64 -17.89 -2.00 3.06
N GLY A 65 -16.91 -2.59 3.73
CA GLY A 65 -17.03 -3.91 4.32
C GLY A 65 -16.62 -5.07 3.41
N ASP A 66 -16.33 -4.83 2.13
CA ASP A 66 -15.77 -5.84 1.23
C ASP A 66 -14.41 -6.35 1.73
N PHE A 67 -14.19 -7.64 1.53
CA PHE A 67 -12.89 -8.28 1.70
C PHE A 67 -12.15 -8.26 0.37
N VAL A 68 -11.01 -7.57 0.34
CA VAL A 68 -10.13 -7.54 -0.84
C VAL A 68 -8.84 -8.28 -0.54
N LEU A 69 -8.41 -9.08 -1.53
CA LEU A 69 -7.11 -9.73 -1.50
C LEU A 69 -6.07 -8.79 -2.12
N VAL A 70 -5.16 -8.31 -1.29
CA VAL A 70 -4.08 -7.42 -1.70
C VAL A 70 -2.85 -8.28 -2.01
N ASN A 71 -2.34 -8.13 -3.22
CA ASN A 71 -1.06 -8.72 -3.60
C ASN A 71 0.09 -7.82 -3.13
N LYS A 72 0.72 -8.21 -2.02
CA LYS A 72 1.85 -7.47 -1.42
C LYS A 72 3.19 -7.75 -2.11
N PHE A 73 3.27 -8.84 -2.86
CA PHE A 73 4.51 -9.31 -3.45
C PHE A 73 5.01 -8.40 -4.58
N ILE A 74 4.10 -7.79 -5.34
CA ILE A 74 4.44 -7.01 -6.54
C ILE A 74 5.19 -5.71 -6.20
N TYR A 75 4.72 -4.98 -5.17
CA TYR A 75 5.19 -3.62 -4.84
C TYR A 75 6.25 -3.56 -3.74
N GLY A 76 6.85 -4.70 -3.38
CA GLY A 76 7.82 -4.77 -2.29
C GLY A 76 7.11 -4.91 -0.95
N SER A 77 7.01 -6.15 -0.50
CA SER A 77 6.25 -6.45 0.70
C SER A 77 6.92 -5.88 1.95
N SER A 78 6.11 -5.25 2.79
CA SER A 78 6.56 -4.60 4.02
C SER A 78 6.43 -5.54 5.22
N SER A 79 7.45 -5.57 6.08
CA SER A 79 7.35 -6.25 7.37
C SER A 79 6.32 -5.57 8.28
N PRO A 80 5.69 -6.30 9.23
CA PRO A 80 4.83 -5.70 10.23
C PRO A 80 5.64 -4.70 11.07
N ARG A 81 5.09 -3.50 11.28
CA ARG A 81 5.72 -2.47 12.13
C ARG A 81 5.51 -2.70 13.62
N TYR A 82 4.55 -3.53 14.00
CA TYR A 82 4.14 -3.75 15.38
C TYR A 82 3.88 -5.23 15.63
N ILE A 83 4.12 -5.69 16.86
CA ILE A 83 3.71 -7.03 17.28
C ILE A 83 2.17 -7.01 17.46
N PRO A 84 1.42 -7.95 16.84
CA PRO A 84 -0.02 -8.05 17.05
C PRO A 84 -0.38 -8.02 18.53
N PHE A 85 -1.44 -7.28 18.89
CA PHE A 85 -1.96 -7.13 20.25
C PHE A 85 -1.05 -6.38 21.25
N THR A 86 0.00 -5.71 20.76
CA THR A 86 0.86 -4.85 21.60
C THR A 86 1.20 -3.55 20.86
N GLU A 87 1.70 -2.55 21.58
CA GLU A 87 2.20 -1.29 20.99
C GLU A 87 3.70 -1.30 20.70
N VAL A 88 4.34 -2.46 20.83
CA VAL A 88 5.78 -2.62 20.63
C VAL A 88 6.11 -2.56 19.14
N SER A 89 7.02 -1.65 18.76
CA SER A 89 7.50 -1.51 17.40
C SER A 89 8.52 -2.59 17.04
N LEU A 90 8.46 -3.05 15.79
CA LEU A 90 9.41 -4.00 15.21
C LEU A 90 10.31 -3.28 14.18
N PRO A 91 11.54 -3.78 13.95
CA PRO A 91 12.36 -3.31 12.86
C PRO A 91 11.62 -3.43 11.52
N TYR A 92 11.40 -2.28 10.89
CA TYR A 92 10.69 -2.19 9.62
C TYR A 92 11.65 -2.40 8.44
N PHE A 93 11.28 -3.29 7.52
CA PHE A 93 12.00 -3.49 6.28
C PHE A 93 11.03 -3.79 5.14
N THR A 94 11.46 -3.48 3.92
CA THR A 94 10.73 -3.75 2.69
C THR A 94 11.54 -4.72 1.83
N LEU A 95 10.86 -5.72 1.28
CA LEU A 95 11.46 -6.59 0.27
C LEU A 95 11.58 -5.83 -1.06
N PRO A 96 12.52 -6.21 -1.94
CA PRO A 96 12.63 -5.62 -3.27
C PRO A 96 11.29 -5.71 -4.02
N ALA A 97 10.84 -4.59 -4.58
CA ALA A 97 9.67 -4.56 -5.44
C ALA A 97 10.00 -5.19 -6.80
N ILE A 98 9.06 -5.95 -7.36
CA ILE A 98 9.17 -6.49 -8.72
C ILE A 98 8.81 -5.41 -9.74
N LYS A 99 7.89 -4.52 -9.36
CA LYS A 99 7.35 -3.47 -10.21
C LYS A 99 6.99 -2.28 -9.34
N ASP A 100 7.16 -1.07 -9.86
CA ASP A 100 6.64 0.13 -9.22
C ASP A 100 5.13 0.30 -9.48
N PRO A 101 4.40 0.96 -8.56
CA PRO A 101 3.03 1.39 -8.81
C PRO A 101 2.94 2.22 -10.08
N LYS A 102 1.91 1.98 -10.89
CA LYS A 102 1.64 2.76 -12.09
C LYS A 102 0.43 3.67 -11.88
N PRO A 103 0.34 4.77 -12.63
CA PRO A 103 -0.88 5.56 -12.65
C PRO A 103 -2.06 4.64 -12.99
N THR A 104 -3.21 4.88 -12.35
CA THR A 104 -4.46 4.07 -12.35
C THR A 104 -4.51 2.86 -11.43
N ASP A 105 -3.37 2.33 -10.93
CA ASP A 105 -3.37 1.21 -9.99
C ASP A 105 -4.11 1.59 -8.70
N ILE A 106 -4.86 0.63 -8.12
CA ILE A 106 -5.40 0.78 -6.77
C ILE A 106 -4.34 0.26 -5.81
N VAL A 107 -3.89 1.14 -4.91
CA VAL A 107 -2.82 0.85 -3.97
C VAL A 107 -3.36 0.84 -2.55
N VAL A 108 -2.82 -0.07 -1.75
CA VAL A 108 -3.05 -0.15 -0.31
C VAL A 108 -1.76 0.20 0.39
N PHE A 109 -1.80 1.18 1.27
CA PHE A 109 -0.65 1.63 2.04
C PHE A 109 -1.06 2.00 3.46
N GLU A 110 -0.11 1.91 4.39
CA GLU A 110 -0.33 2.33 5.77
C GLU A 110 -0.56 3.84 5.82
N TYR A 111 -1.54 4.27 6.61
CA TYR A 111 -1.89 5.67 6.78
C TYR A 111 -0.65 6.46 7.24
N PRO A 112 -0.18 7.46 6.47
CA PRO A 112 1.03 8.19 6.81
C PRO A 112 0.80 9.28 7.86
N GLY A 113 -0.41 9.48 8.37
CA GLY A 113 -0.75 10.60 9.26
C GLY A 113 -1.41 11.77 8.53
N ASP A 114 -1.96 12.70 9.31
CA ASP A 114 -2.64 13.88 8.75
C ASP A 114 -1.63 14.84 8.11
N ARG A 115 -2.15 15.87 7.44
CA ARG A 115 -1.30 16.88 6.81
C ARG A 115 -0.33 17.49 7.83
N ASP A 116 0.94 17.53 7.44
CA ASP A 116 2.07 18.08 8.20
C ASP A 116 2.46 17.30 9.47
N GLN A 117 1.85 16.13 9.74
CA GLN A 117 2.25 15.26 10.84
C GLN A 117 3.40 14.33 10.42
N LEU A 118 4.36 14.13 11.34
CA LEU A 118 5.48 13.20 11.14
C LEU A 118 5.04 11.74 11.37
N GLU A 119 4.27 11.52 12.43
CA GLU A 119 3.72 10.22 12.83
C GLU A 119 2.19 10.20 12.70
N PRO A 120 1.60 9.04 12.34
CA PRO A 120 0.16 8.90 12.26
C PRO A 120 -0.50 8.91 13.63
N THR A 121 -1.66 9.56 13.71
CA THR A 121 -2.56 9.53 14.88
C THR A 121 -3.06 8.13 15.22
N GLU A 122 -3.27 7.29 14.20
CA GLU A 122 -3.71 5.90 14.34
C GLU A 122 -2.76 4.95 13.62
N LYS A 123 -2.16 4.03 14.39
CA LYS A 123 -1.22 3.01 13.88
C LYS A 123 -1.98 1.80 13.34
N GLY A 124 -1.43 1.17 12.29
CA GLY A 124 -2.01 -0.05 11.72
C GLY A 124 -3.24 0.16 10.83
N VAL A 125 -3.61 1.41 10.55
CA VAL A 125 -4.68 1.75 9.61
C VAL A 125 -4.13 1.69 8.19
N ASN A 126 -4.84 1.03 7.28
CA ASN A 126 -4.49 0.98 5.86
C ASN A 126 -5.48 1.82 5.04
N TYR A 127 -4.96 2.60 4.11
CA TYR A 127 -5.73 3.38 3.15
C TYR A 127 -5.72 2.68 1.80
N VAL A 128 -6.87 2.71 1.13
CA VAL A 128 -7.03 2.22 -0.24
C VAL A 128 -7.35 3.42 -1.12
N LYS A 129 -6.45 3.73 -2.04
CA LYS A 129 -6.57 4.89 -2.96
C LYS A 129 -6.11 4.50 -4.36
N ARG A 130 -6.43 5.35 -5.33
CA ARG A 130 -5.94 5.23 -6.72
C ARG A 130 -4.65 6.02 -6.89
N CYS A 131 -3.63 5.40 -7.48
CA CYS A 131 -2.39 6.06 -7.85
C CYS A 131 -2.65 7.01 -9.04
N ILE A 132 -2.37 8.30 -8.85
CA ILE A 132 -2.53 9.33 -9.88
C ILE A 132 -1.19 9.67 -10.54
N GLY A 133 -0.17 9.95 -9.74
CA GLY A 133 1.18 10.27 -10.20
C GLY A 133 2.23 9.41 -9.51
N THR A 134 3.32 9.18 -10.22
CA THR A 134 4.49 8.41 -9.80
C THR A 134 5.72 9.31 -9.71
N PRO A 135 6.85 8.84 -9.13
CA PRO A 135 8.04 9.67 -8.98
C PRO A 135 8.48 10.36 -10.28
N GLY A 136 8.53 11.69 -10.26
CA GLY A 136 8.88 12.54 -11.40
C GLY A 136 7.68 13.13 -12.15
N ASP A 137 6.46 12.65 -11.90
CA ASP A 137 5.26 13.21 -12.51
C ASP A 137 4.90 14.56 -11.90
N THR A 138 4.32 15.44 -12.71
CA THR A 138 3.68 16.68 -12.27
C THR A 138 2.17 16.49 -12.24
N VAL A 139 1.56 16.62 -11.08
CA VAL A 139 0.12 16.48 -10.87
C VAL A 139 -0.50 17.86 -10.71
N GLU A 140 -1.59 18.09 -11.42
CA GLU A 140 -2.35 19.33 -11.37
C GLU A 140 -3.85 19.01 -11.44
N ILE A 141 -4.68 19.79 -10.75
CA ILE A 141 -6.13 19.73 -10.88
C ILE A 141 -6.59 21.10 -11.37
N ARG A 142 -7.37 21.13 -12.45
CA ARG A 142 -7.99 22.34 -12.99
C ARG A 142 -9.48 22.11 -13.05
N ASP A 143 -10.23 22.87 -12.27
CA ASP A 143 -11.69 22.82 -12.26
C ASP A 143 -12.24 21.38 -12.11
N LYS A 144 -11.70 20.65 -11.11
CA LYS A 144 -11.97 19.23 -10.79
C LYS A 144 -11.43 18.19 -11.79
N VAL A 145 -10.74 18.60 -12.85
CA VAL A 145 -10.13 17.69 -13.83
C VAL A 145 -8.65 17.50 -13.51
N VAL A 146 -8.23 16.25 -13.36
CA VAL A 146 -6.85 15.88 -13.07
C VAL A 146 -6.02 15.89 -14.35
N PHE A 147 -4.83 16.49 -14.28
CA PHE A 147 -3.80 16.47 -15.31
C PHE A 147 -2.51 15.88 -14.73
N VAL A 148 -1.85 15.04 -15.52
CA VAL A 148 -0.53 14.48 -15.20
C VAL A 148 0.41 14.82 -16.35
N ASN A 149 1.52 15.51 -16.03
CA ASN A 149 2.49 16.02 -17.00
C ASN A 149 1.82 16.86 -18.12
N GLY A 150 0.84 17.69 -17.72
CA GLY A 150 0.09 18.57 -18.62
C GLY A 150 -0.97 17.88 -19.49
N LYS A 151 -1.09 16.54 -19.44
CA LYS A 151 -2.12 15.78 -20.17
C LYS A 151 -3.27 15.44 -19.26
N GLU A 152 -4.50 15.51 -19.76
CA GLU A 152 -5.68 15.09 -19.00
C GLU A 152 -5.53 13.63 -18.57
N PHE A 153 -5.75 13.37 -17.29
CA PHE A 153 -5.67 12.04 -16.71
C PHE A 153 -6.95 11.27 -16.98
N TRP A 154 -6.82 9.95 -17.09
CA TRP A 154 -7.97 9.06 -17.27
C TRP A 154 -8.97 9.21 -16.12
N ARG A 155 -10.25 9.41 -16.46
CA ARG A 155 -11.33 9.52 -15.49
C ARG A 155 -11.85 8.12 -15.13
N PRO A 156 -11.83 7.72 -13.84
CA PRO A 156 -12.45 6.47 -13.42
C PRO A 156 -13.95 6.47 -13.74
N PRO A 157 -14.53 5.35 -14.22
CA PRO A 157 -15.96 5.25 -14.54
C PRO A 157 -16.88 5.60 -13.37
N TYR A 158 -16.40 5.39 -12.15
CA TYR A 158 -17.13 5.51 -10.90
C TYR A 158 -16.62 6.69 -10.04
N ILE A 159 -16.17 7.76 -10.68
CA ILE A 159 -15.66 8.95 -9.98
C ILE A 159 -16.80 9.70 -9.28
N LYS A 160 -16.59 10.02 -7.99
CA LYS A 160 -17.48 10.89 -7.21
C LYS A 160 -16.87 12.27 -7.05
N TYR A 161 -17.65 13.30 -7.39
CA TYR A 161 -17.33 14.67 -7.05
C TYR A 161 -17.96 14.97 -5.69
N TYR A 162 -17.12 15.14 -4.67
CA TYR A 162 -17.59 15.42 -3.31
C TYR A 162 -18.12 16.85 -3.21
N ARG A 163 -19.05 17.05 -2.27
CA ARG A 163 -19.59 18.36 -1.88
C ARG A 163 -18.74 18.90 -0.73
N GLY A 164 -17.75 19.73 -1.03
CA GLY A 164 -17.07 20.51 0.01
C GLY A 164 -18.05 21.42 0.76
N MET A 165 -17.64 21.97 1.91
CA MET A 165 -18.49 22.88 2.71
C MET A 165 -18.87 24.18 1.97
N ILE A 166 -18.17 24.53 0.88
CA ILE A 166 -18.33 25.78 0.12
C ILE A 166 -18.56 25.51 -1.39
N GLY A 167 -18.21 24.32 -1.90
CA GLY A 167 -18.35 23.93 -3.30
C GLY A 167 -19.69 23.26 -3.62
N SER A 168 -20.15 23.38 -4.87
CA SER A 168 -21.29 22.61 -5.39
C SER A 168 -20.81 21.64 -6.46
N HIS A 169 -21.51 20.52 -6.68
CA HIS A 169 -21.18 19.55 -7.75
C HIS A 169 -21.07 20.22 -9.13
N LEU A 170 -21.73 21.37 -9.30
CA LEU A 170 -21.87 22.09 -10.56
C LEU A 170 -20.83 23.21 -10.75
N ARG A 171 -20.19 23.69 -9.67
CA ARG A 171 -19.30 24.84 -9.71
C ARG A 171 -18.04 24.60 -8.87
N PRO A 172 -16.87 24.47 -9.52
CA PRO A 172 -15.57 24.43 -8.86
C PRO A 172 -15.35 25.65 -7.94
N LEU A 173 -14.61 25.45 -6.85
CA LEU A 173 -14.09 26.57 -6.07
C LEU A 173 -13.19 27.44 -6.95
N PRO A 174 -13.30 28.78 -6.87
CA PRO A 174 -12.44 29.67 -7.65
C PRO A 174 -10.96 29.40 -7.40
N LYS A 175 -10.15 29.51 -8.46
CA LYS A 175 -8.68 29.51 -8.33
C LYS A 175 -8.25 30.62 -7.37
N GLY A 176 -7.29 30.31 -6.49
CA GLY A 176 -6.80 31.24 -5.48
C GLY A 176 -7.56 31.23 -4.15
N TYR A 177 -8.72 30.56 -4.08
CA TYR A 177 -9.36 30.30 -2.78
C TYR A 177 -8.57 29.21 -2.05
N ALA A 178 -7.64 29.61 -1.18
CA ALA A 178 -6.74 28.70 -0.49
C ALA A 178 -7.49 27.89 0.58
N GLU A 179 -7.37 26.57 0.52
CA GLU A 179 -7.92 25.70 1.55
C GLU A 179 -6.84 25.28 2.56
N PRO A 180 -6.99 25.63 3.86
CA PRO A 180 -5.98 25.35 4.87
C PRO A 180 -5.76 23.89 5.20
N ARG A 181 -6.37 22.92 4.51
CA ARG A 181 -6.16 21.46 4.70
C ARG A 181 -5.43 20.80 3.53
N ILE A 182 -5.23 21.52 2.44
CA ILE A 182 -4.56 21.00 1.25
C ILE A 182 -3.04 21.07 1.43
N PHE A 183 -2.32 20.03 1.02
CA PHE A 183 -0.86 19.98 1.01
C PHE A 183 -0.31 20.53 -0.32
N PRO A 184 0.75 21.33 -0.35
CA PRO A 184 1.52 21.80 0.78
C PRO A 184 0.88 23.03 1.43
N ARG A 185 1.22 23.24 2.70
CA ARG A 185 0.76 24.39 3.47
C ARG A 185 1.20 25.71 2.80
N GLY A 186 0.29 26.69 2.79
CA GLY A 186 0.57 28.05 2.32
C GLY A 186 0.34 28.29 0.82
N MET A 187 -0.01 27.25 0.06
CA MET A 187 -0.34 27.41 -1.36
C MET A 187 -1.75 27.95 -1.57
N PRO A 188 -2.00 28.74 -2.62
CA PRO A 188 -3.32 29.28 -2.97
C PRO A 188 -4.20 28.23 -3.69
N TRP A 189 -4.14 26.99 -3.22
CA TRP A 189 -4.77 25.82 -3.84
C TRP A 189 -5.97 25.33 -3.02
N ASN A 190 -6.91 24.68 -3.70
CA ASN A 190 -8.02 23.95 -3.11
C ASN A 190 -8.21 22.60 -3.79
N GLU A 191 -9.18 21.80 -3.30
CA GLU A 191 -9.50 20.49 -3.84
C GLU A 191 -9.87 20.48 -5.35
N ASP A 192 -10.39 21.59 -5.86
CA ASP A 192 -10.84 21.70 -7.26
C ASP A 192 -9.78 22.30 -8.19
N ASN A 193 -8.83 23.03 -7.62
CA ASN A 193 -7.79 23.77 -8.32
C ASN A 193 -6.48 23.64 -7.55
N TYR A 194 -5.66 22.67 -7.97
CA TYR A 194 -4.50 22.17 -7.24
C TYR A 194 -3.25 22.14 -8.11
N GLY A 195 -2.10 22.43 -7.52
CA GLY A 195 -0.82 22.31 -8.21
C GLY A 195 -0.55 23.44 -9.21
N PRO A 196 0.39 23.25 -10.14
CA PRO A 196 1.12 21.99 -10.38
C PRO A 196 2.05 21.60 -9.21
N LEU A 197 2.04 20.33 -8.83
CA LEU A 197 2.96 19.74 -7.84
C LEU A 197 3.78 18.61 -8.49
N VAL A 198 5.09 18.69 -8.36
CA VAL A 198 6.01 17.62 -8.79
C VAL A 198 6.13 16.58 -7.70
N VAL A 199 5.92 15.31 -8.04
CA VAL A 199 6.25 14.18 -7.17
C VAL A 199 7.77 13.96 -7.22
N PRO A 200 8.51 14.07 -6.11
CA PRO A 200 9.95 13.85 -6.12
C PRO A 200 10.33 12.46 -6.64
N LYS A 201 11.45 12.37 -7.34
CA LYS A 201 12.06 11.08 -7.74
C LYS A 201 13.42 10.89 -7.11
N LYS A 202 13.84 9.64 -6.97
CA LYS A 202 15.16 9.28 -6.43
C LYS A 202 16.26 10.01 -7.21
N GLY A 203 17.15 10.69 -6.49
CA GLY A 203 18.24 11.48 -7.06
C GLY A 203 17.84 12.86 -7.60
N MET A 204 16.57 13.27 -7.49
CA MET A 204 16.15 14.63 -7.81
C MET A 204 16.69 15.60 -6.75
N THR A 205 17.29 16.69 -7.20
CA THR A 205 17.68 17.81 -6.32
C THR A 205 16.64 18.91 -6.43
N ILE A 206 16.12 19.35 -5.28
CA ILE A 206 15.18 20.47 -5.19
C ILE A 206 15.90 21.59 -4.43
N PRO A 207 16.26 22.71 -5.09
CA PRO A 207 16.88 23.83 -4.40
C PRO A 207 15.87 24.45 -3.43
N ILE A 208 16.18 24.38 -2.13
CA ILE A 208 15.35 24.95 -1.09
C ILE A 208 15.61 26.44 -0.98
N ASN A 209 14.54 27.23 -0.93
CA ASN A 209 14.56 28.66 -0.70
C ASN A 209 13.36 29.07 0.16
N ILE A 210 13.31 30.35 0.55
CA ILE A 210 12.26 30.88 1.42
C ILE A 210 10.84 30.73 0.86
N TYR A 211 10.69 30.53 -0.46
CA TYR A 211 9.40 30.41 -1.14
C TYR A 211 8.88 28.96 -1.21
N ASN A 212 9.76 27.96 -1.10
CA ASN A 212 9.37 26.54 -1.23
C ASN A 212 9.69 25.69 0.00
N ILE A 213 10.38 26.23 1.01
CA ILE A 213 10.75 25.48 2.21
C ILE A 213 9.53 24.89 2.93
N GLU A 214 8.44 25.64 3.05
CA GLU A 214 7.20 25.16 3.67
C GLU A 214 6.54 24.01 2.89
N GLN A 215 6.76 23.96 1.57
CA GLN A 215 6.26 22.87 0.75
C GLN A 215 6.97 21.54 1.02
N TRP A 216 8.24 21.60 1.41
CA TRP A 216 9.06 20.41 1.63
C TRP A 216 9.34 20.12 3.10
N ARG A 217 8.96 21.01 4.02
CA ARG A 217 9.21 20.91 5.47
C ARG A 217 8.88 19.54 6.04
N THR A 218 7.65 19.06 5.85
CA THR A 218 7.23 17.73 6.35
C THR A 218 8.02 16.57 5.75
N THR A 219 8.47 16.69 4.49
CA THR A 219 9.30 15.66 3.85
C THR A 219 10.74 15.70 4.34
N ILE A 220 11.25 16.88 4.71
CA ILE A 220 12.62 17.06 5.25
C ILE A 220 12.70 16.59 6.70
N ASP A 221 11.67 16.85 7.49
CA ASP A 221 11.64 16.57 8.94
C ASP A 221 11.32 15.10 9.27
N ARG A 222 10.93 14.29 8.28
CA ARG A 222 10.52 12.89 8.43
C ARG A 222 11.68 11.91 8.23
#